data_AF-A0A932HIF9-F1
#
_entry.id   AF-A0A932HIF9-F1
#
_cell.length_a   1.000
_cell.length_b   1.000
_cell.length_c   1.000
_cell.angle_alpha   90.00
_cell.angle_beta   90.00
_cell.angle_gamma   90.00
#
_symmetry.space_group_name_H-M   'P 1'
#
loop_
_entity.id
_entity.type
_entity.pdbx_description
1 polymer ?
#
loop_
_entity_poly.entity_id
_entity_poly.type
_entity_poly.pdbx_seq_one_letter_code
_entity_poly.pdbx_strand_id
1 'polypeptide(L)'
;LSFRIGVVVVVVGAVAHVLLPVRLGATAPVFLFFQAWSFATKVQANWAAHAYFTAAVAAAGWSETWPRWGEHRQTTRRLNGLLRASIILPALLLPVALFPDVLGLFGARVPAAVDLVSKRLRGWPELGRAVREQMRSVPRPPFLVSDRYQIASELAFYVEGHPQVFNANLGRRMNQYDLWGGWDELRGRDGLFVTYGSGEPPGELRSAFQQVEQVRVVSIVHRGQPLRDFSIYWGRDFQGFPPRPFTDRTSRVGEYKRPPMKRESRPCPSGFLDRIIGVHLRSSAVALSSAPPGRIRGD
;
A
#
# COMPACT_ATOMS: atom_id res chain seq x y z
N LEU A 1 5.72 -5.76 -54.86
CA LEU A 1 5.12 -5.35 -53.57
C LEU A 1 5.02 -6.51 -52.56
N SER A 2 4.61 -7.71 -52.99
CA SER A 2 4.42 -8.89 -52.10
C SER A 2 5.67 -9.39 -51.36
N PHE A 3 6.87 -9.21 -51.92
CA PHE A 3 8.12 -9.65 -51.29
C PHE A 3 8.55 -8.78 -50.10
N ARG A 4 8.27 -7.46 -50.15
CA ARG A 4 8.58 -6.52 -49.05
C ARG A 4 7.64 -6.68 -47.87
N ILE A 5 6.38 -7.07 -48.11
CA ILE A 5 5.38 -7.33 -47.06
C ILE A 5 5.71 -8.65 -46.35
N GLY A 6 6.14 -9.68 -47.07
CA GLY A 6 6.58 -10.96 -46.48
C GLY A 6 7.77 -10.82 -45.53
N VAL A 7 8.77 -10.00 -45.90
CA VAL A 7 9.96 -9.77 -45.04
C VAL A 7 9.60 -8.97 -43.78
N VAL A 8 8.72 -7.97 -43.87
CA VAL A 8 8.27 -7.21 -42.69
C VAL A 8 7.47 -8.08 -41.71
N VAL A 9 6.60 -8.97 -42.22
CA VAL A 9 5.84 -9.91 -41.37
C VAL A 9 6.75 -10.95 -40.70
N VAL A 10 7.76 -11.45 -41.40
CA VAL A 10 8.73 -12.40 -40.84
C VAL A 10 9.63 -11.74 -39.79
N VAL A 11 10.05 -10.49 -40.01
CA VAL A 11 10.87 -9.73 -39.05
C VAL A 11 10.06 -9.37 -37.78
N VAL A 12 8.79 -8.97 -37.92
CA VAL A 12 7.92 -8.69 -36.76
C VAL A 12 7.61 -9.98 -35.96
N GLY A 13 7.37 -11.11 -36.65
CA GLY A 13 7.17 -12.41 -36.00
C GLY A 13 8.42 -12.96 -35.30
N ALA A 14 9.61 -12.76 -35.89
CA ALA A 14 10.88 -13.17 -35.28
C ALA A 14 11.23 -12.33 -34.05
N VAL A 15 10.95 -11.02 -34.08
CA VAL A 15 11.12 -10.12 -32.91
C VAL A 15 10.12 -10.47 -31.79
N ALA A 16 8.89 -10.87 -32.13
CA ALA A 16 7.90 -11.32 -31.15
C ALA A 16 8.32 -12.64 -30.45
N HIS A 17 8.93 -13.59 -31.16
CA HIS A 17 9.41 -14.85 -30.60
C HIS A 17 10.67 -14.70 -29.72
N VAL A 18 11.58 -13.78 -30.07
CA VAL A 18 12.80 -13.51 -29.27
C VAL A 18 12.49 -12.73 -27.98
N LEU A 19 11.44 -11.91 -27.97
CA LEU A 19 11.04 -11.13 -26.79
C LEU A 19 10.13 -11.89 -25.81
N LEU A 20 9.53 -13.01 -26.19
CA LEU A 20 8.66 -13.81 -25.33
C LEU A 20 9.36 -14.33 -24.05
N PRO A 21 10.58 -14.91 -24.10
CA PRO A 21 11.33 -15.26 -22.88
C PRO A 21 11.77 -14.03 -22.07
N VAL A 22 12.07 -12.90 -22.72
CA VAL A 22 12.41 -11.64 -22.05
C VAL A 22 11.20 -11.05 -21.31
N ARG A 23 9.99 -11.21 -21.85
CA ARG A 23 8.72 -10.76 -21.26
C ARG A 23 8.29 -11.60 -20.05
N LEU A 24 8.51 -12.91 -20.09
CA LEU A 24 8.24 -13.80 -18.94
C LEU A 24 9.29 -13.65 -17.82
N GLY A 25 10.52 -13.26 -18.17
CA GLY A 25 11.60 -12.99 -17.22
C GLY A 25 11.33 -11.83 -16.25
N ALA A 26 10.46 -10.89 -16.60
CA ALA A 26 10.09 -9.78 -15.71
C ALA A 26 8.94 -10.14 -14.74
N THR A 27 7.97 -10.95 -15.19
CA THR A 27 6.80 -11.30 -14.36
C THR A 27 7.09 -12.44 -13.38
N ALA A 28 7.76 -13.50 -13.83
CA ALA A 28 7.84 -14.75 -13.09
C ALA A 28 8.68 -14.62 -11.81
N PRO A 29 9.87 -13.98 -11.79
CA PRO A 29 10.66 -13.83 -10.58
C PRO A 29 9.94 -12.99 -9.51
N VAL A 30 9.31 -11.88 -9.92
CA VAL A 30 8.56 -11.00 -9.00
C VAL A 30 7.36 -11.73 -8.41
N PHE A 31 6.56 -12.40 -9.25
CA PHE A 31 5.40 -13.16 -8.79
C PHE A 31 5.81 -14.30 -7.86
N LEU A 32 6.76 -15.14 -8.27
CA LEU A 32 7.20 -16.29 -7.50
C LEU A 32 7.85 -15.88 -6.17
N PHE A 33 8.63 -14.78 -6.17
CA PHE A 33 9.19 -14.23 -4.94
C PHE A 33 8.09 -13.86 -3.94
N PHE A 34 7.13 -13.01 -4.34
CA PHE A 34 6.06 -12.59 -3.43
C PHE A 34 5.10 -13.72 -3.07
N GLN A 35 4.87 -14.68 -3.97
CA GLN A 35 4.04 -15.86 -3.72
C GLN A 35 4.71 -16.82 -2.73
N ALA A 36 6.02 -17.04 -2.84
CA ALA A 36 6.78 -17.83 -1.87
C ALA A 36 6.80 -17.11 -0.51
N TRP A 37 7.07 -15.81 -0.53
CA TRP A 37 7.15 -14.99 0.68
C TRP A 37 5.81 -14.86 1.41
N SER A 38 4.68 -14.95 0.71
CA SER A 38 3.35 -14.90 1.32
C SER A 38 3.03 -16.09 2.22
N PHE A 39 3.72 -17.22 2.05
CA PHE A 39 3.58 -18.36 2.97
C PHE A 39 4.29 -18.12 4.31
N ALA A 40 5.34 -17.29 4.32
CA ALA A 40 6.11 -16.99 5.52
C ALA A 40 5.61 -15.74 6.25
N THR A 41 5.10 -14.74 5.51
CA THR A 41 4.72 -13.45 6.09
C THR A 41 3.53 -12.83 5.37
N LYS A 42 2.91 -11.85 6.02
CA LYS A 42 1.86 -11.05 5.41
C LYS A 42 2.44 -10.09 4.36
N VAL A 43 2.24 -10.42 3.09
CA VAL A 43 2.59 -9.58 1.95
C VAL A 43 1.41 -8.70 1.55
N GLN A 44 1.65 -7.40 1.37
CA GLN A 44 0.62 -6.52 0.79
C GLN A 44 0.55 -6.79 -0.72
N ALA A 45 -0.67 -7.05 -1.23
CA ALA A 45 -0.89 -7.45 -2.61
C ALA A 45 -0.40 -6.42 -3.65
N ASN A 46 -0.33 -5.14 -3.26
CA ASN A 46 0.21 -4.08 -4.09
C ASN A 46 1.69 -4.28 -4.48
N TRP A 47 2.47 -5.00 -3.68
CA TRP A 47 3.86 -5.32 -4.04
C TRP A 47 3.93 -6.28 -5.22
N ALA A 48 3.15 -7.37 -5.17
CA ALA A 48 3.05 -8.33 -6.25
C ALA A 48 2.33 -7.77 -7.50
N ALA A 49 1.62 -6.64 -7.37
CA ALA A 49 0.83 -6.05 -8.44
C ALA A 49 1.62 -5.80 -9.74
N HIS A 50 2.90 -5.44 -9.60
CA HIS A 50 3.82 -5.15 -10.70
C HIS A 50 4.03 -6.34 -11.64
N ALA A 51 3.95 -7.58 -11.11
CA ALA A 51 4.05 -8.77 -11.94
C ALA A 51 2.91 -8.82 -12.97
N TYR A 52 1.67 -8.49 -12.56
CA TYR A 52 0.50 -8.61 -13.43
C TYR A 52 0.56 -7.68 -14.65
N PHE A 53 1.15 -6.49 -14.54
CA PHE A 53 1.29 -5.60 -15.70
C PHE A 53 2.18 -6.24 -16.78
N THR A 54 3.35 -6.74 -16.38
CA THR A 54 4.26 -7.44 -17.31
C THR A 54 3.66 -8.75 -17.82
N ALA A 55 2.89 -9.47 -16.99
CA ALA A 55 2.14 -10.66 -17.41
C ALA A 55 1.09 -10.33 -18.48
N ALA A 56 0.37 -9.22 -18.35
CA ALA A 56 -0.63 -8.79 -19.33
C ALA A 56 0.02 -8.46 -20.68
N VAL A 57 1.15 -7.76 -20.69
CA VAL A 57 1.93 -7.48 -21.91
C VAL A 57 2.48 -8.77 -22.52
N ALA A 58 3.01 -9.69 -21.70
CA ALA A 58 3.46 -11.00 -22.16
C ALA A 58 2.32 -11.82 -22.77
N ALA A 59 1.14 -11.82 -22.15
CA ALA A 59 -0.05 -12.51 -22.64
C ALA A 59 -0.56 -11.94 -23.97
N ALA A 60 -0.54 -10.61 -24.13
CA ALA A 60 -0.89 -9.95 -25.39
C ALA A 60 0.09 -10.29 -26.51
N GLY A 61 1.40 -10.27 -26.25
CA GLY A 61 2.39 -10.68 -27.24
C GLY A 61 2.35 -12.19 -27.55
N TRP A 62 2.01 -13.01 -26.57
CA TRP A 62 1.82 -14.45 -26.76
C TRP A 62 0.60 -14.71 -27.66
N SER A 63 -0.49 -13.95 -27.51
CA SER A 63 -1.71 -14.18 -28.32
C SER A 63 -1.49 -13.94 -29.82
N GLU A 64 -0.53 -13.09 -30.20
CA GLU A 64 -0.12 -12.90 -31.59
C GLU A 64 0.55 -14.15 -32.20
N THR A 65 1.18 -14.98 -31.36
CA THR A 65 1.80 -16.25 -31.78
C THR A 65 0.84 -17.44 -31.77
N TRP A 66 -0.44 -17.22 -31.43
CA TRP A 66 -1.43 -18.29 -31.46
C TRP A 66 -1.62 -18.77 -32.91
N PRO A 67 -1.47 -20.09 -33.17
CA PRO A 67 -1.75 -20.64 -34.48
C PRO A 67 -3.17 -20.25 -34.91
N ARG A 68 -3.32 -19.89 -36.18
CA ARG A 68 -4.65 -19.86 -36.81
C ARG A 68 -5.30 -21.24 -36.57
N TRP A 69 -6.59 -21.25 -36.24
CA TRP A 69 -7.31 -22.45 -35.82
C TRP A 69 -6.91 -23.70 -36.63
N GLY A 70 -6.22 -24.68 -36.00
CA GLY A 70 -5.96 -25.96 -36.65
C GLY A 70 -4.73 -26.76 -36.19
N GLU A 71 -3.56 -26.14 -36.04
CA GLU A 71 -2.30 -26.91 -36.11
C GLU A 71 -1.81 -27.55 -34.78
N HIS A 72 -2.16 -27.02 -33.61
CA HIS A 72 -1.80 -27.59 -32.30
C HIS A 72 -3.01 -27.69 -31.34
N ARG A 73 -4.03 -28.40 -31.79
CA ARG A 73 -5.40 -28.41 -31.25
C ARG A 73 -5.50 -28.68 -29.73
N GLN A 74 -4.67 -29.54 -29.14
CA GLN A 74 -4.77 -29.86 -27.69
C GLN A 74 -4.10 -28.82 -26.78
N THR A 75 -2.87 -28.38 -27.08
CA THR A 75 -2.15 -27.39 -26.27
C THR A 75 -2.84 -26.02 -26.30
N THR A 76 -3.30 -25.59 -27.49
CA THR A 76 -4.07 -24.35 -27.65
C THR A 76 -5.41 -24.40 -26.89
N ARG A 77 -6.06 -25.58 -26.81
CA ARG A 77 -7.30 -25.75 -26.02
C ARG A 77 -7.06 -25.60 -24.52
N ARG A 78 -5.98 -26.18 -23.97
CA ARG A 78 -5.65 -26.07 -22.53
C ARG A 78 -5.32 -24.64 -22.14
N LEU A 79 -4.48 -23.95 -22.93
CA LEU A 79 -4.12 -22.55 -22.69
C LEU A 79 -5.34 -21.63 -22.77
N ASN A 80 -6.20 -21.82 -23.78
CA ASN A 80 -7.45 -21.06 -23.89
C ASN A 80 -8.40 -21.34 -22.72
N GLY A 81 -8.43 -22.57 -22.21
CA GLY A 81 -9.18 -22.92 -21.00
C GLY A 81 -8.67 -22.18 -19.76
N LEU A 82 -7.35 -22.15 -19.55
CA LEU A 82 -6.71 -21.44 -18.43
C LEU A 82 -6.92 -19.92 -18.51
N LEU A 83 -6.82 -19.32 -19.70
CA LEU A 83 -7.05 -17.90 -19.90
C LEU A 83 -8.51 -17.52 -19.65
N ARG A 84 -9.46 -18.30 -20.19
CA ARG A 84 -10.88 -18.13 -19.88
C ARG A 84 -11.13 -18.27 -18.38
N ALA A 85 -10.55 -19.26 -17.73
CA ALA A 85 -10.66 -19.41 -16.27
C ALA A 85 -10.07 -18.20 -15.53
N SER A 86 -8.93 -17.65 -15.97
CA SER A 86 -8.29 -16.48 -15.34
C SER A 86 -9.11 -15.19 -15.44
N ILE A 87 -10.05 -15.11 -16.39
CA ILE A 87 -10.97 -13.97 -16.55
C ILE A 87 -12.30 -14.26 -15.84
N ILE A 88 -12.89 -15.42 -16.13
CA ILE A 88 -14.21 -15.81 -15.62
C ILE A 88 -14.17 -15.98 -14.11
N LEU A 89 -13.12 -16.60 -13.55
CA LEU A 89 -13.05 -16.88 -12.12
C LEU A 89 -13.03 -15.58 -11.29
N PRO A 90 -12.15 -14.58 -11.55
CA PRO A 90 -12.25 -13.29 -10.86
C PRO A 90 -13.56 -12.55 -11.17
N ALA A 91 -14.06 -12.61 -12.40
CA ALA A 91 -15.33 -11.96 -12.76
C ALA A 91 -16.53 -12.52 -11.97
N LEU A 92 -16.48 -13.80 -11.57
CA LEU A 92 -17.49 -14.42 -10.71
C LEU A 92 -17.21 -14.19 -9.21
N LEU A 93 -15.95 -14.32 -8.79
CA LEU A 93 -15.58 -14.25 -7.36
C LEU A 93 -15.55 -12.81 -6.82
N LEU A 94 -15.11 -11.82 -7.61
CA LEU A 94 -14.98 -10.44 -7.14
C LEU A 94 -16.34 -9.82 -6.76
N PRO A 95 -17.42 -9.95 -7.55
CA PRO A 95 -18.72 -9.46 -7.12
C PRO A 95 -19.20 -10.11 -5.82
N VAL A 96 -18.97 -11.43 -5.64
CA VAL A 96 -19.31 -12.13 -4.40
C VAL A 96 -18.48 -11.63 -3.22
N ALA A 97 -17.19 -11.35 -3.44
CA ALA A 97 -16.30 -10.84 -2.40
C ALA A 97 -16.59 -9.37 -2.02
N LEU A 98 -16.89 -8.52 -3.01
CA LEU A 98 -17.16 -7.09 -2.83
C LEU A 98 -18.59 -6.82 -2.35
N PHE A 99 -19.52 -7.65 -2.80
CA PHE A 99 -20.93 -7.60 -2.46
C PHE A 99 -21.34 -8.98 -1.89
N PRO A 100 -20.87 -9.33 -0.68
CA PRO A 100 -21.30 -10.56 0.01
C PRO A 100 -22.83 -10.63 0.14
N ASP A 101 -23.46 -9.46 0.03
CA ASP A 101 -24.89 -9.23 -0.12
C ASP A 101 -25.59 -10.12 -1.15
N VAL A 102 -24.93 -10.42 -2.27
CA VAL A 102 -25.47 -11.27 -3.34
C VAL A 102 -25.74 -12.69 -2.86
N LEU A 103 -24.96 -13.20 -1.89
CA LEU A 103 -25.18 -14.53 -1.32
C LEU A 103 -26.49 -14.61 -0.54
N GLY A 104 -27.00 -13.48 -0.04
CA GLY A 104 -28.29 -13.39 0.64
C GLY A 104 -29.47 -13.75 -0.25
N LEU A 105 -29.37 -13.54 -1.58
CA LEU A 105 -30.38 -13.95 -2.56
C LEU A 105 -30.53 -15.47 -2.64
N PHE A 106 -29.48 -16.20 -2.25
CA PHE A 106 -29.43 -17.66 -2.23
C PHE A 106 -29.62 -18.24 -0.82
N GLY A 107 -30.10 -17.44 0.14
CA GLY A 107 -30.31 -17.86 1.52
C GLY A 107 -29.02 -18.00 2.36
N ALA A 108 -27.86 -17.69 1.79
CA ALA A 108 -26.58 -17.73 2.48
C ALA A 108 -26.24 -16.36 3.07
N ARG A 109 -25.87 -16.31 4.36
CA ARG A 109 -25.44 -15.08 5.03
C ARG A 109 -23.96 -15.17 5.37
N VAL A 110 -23.21 -14.16 4.95
CA VAL A 110 -21.79 -14.03 5.32
C VAL A 110 -21.71 -13.55 6.77
N PRO A 111 -21.04 -14.27 7.68
CA PRO A 111 -20.87 -13.82 9.05
C PRO A 111 -20.18 -12.45 9.11
N ALA A 112 -20.66 -11.55 9.97
CA ALA A 112 -20.07 -10.22 10.13
C ALA A 112 -18.58 -10.26 10.49
N ALA A 113 -18.12 -11.35 11.13
CA ALA A 113 -16.70 -11.58 11.43
C ALA A 113 -15.83 -11.61 10.16
N VAL A 114 -16.32 -12.22 9.07
CA VAL A 114 -15.57 -12.42 7.81
C VAL A 114 -15.89 -11.37 6.75
N ASP A 115 -16.92 -10.54 6.93
CA ASP A 115 -17.22 -9.41 6.05
C ASP A 115 -16.25 -8.23 6.29
N LEU A 116 -15.01 -8.43 5.86
CA LEU A 116 -13.95 -7.42 5.93
C LEU A 116 -14.18 -6.25 4.97
N VAL A 117 -14.92 -6.47 3.88
CA VAL A 117 -15.19 -5.46 2.86
C VAL A 117 -16.16 -4.43 3.42
N SER A 118 -17.31 -4.85 3.93
CA SER A 118 -18.27 -3.92 4.53
C SER A 118 -17.62 -3.15 5.68
N LYS A 119 -16.89 -3.84 6.56
CA LYS A 119 -16.17 -3.22 7.70
C LYS A 119 -15.20 -2.13 7.30
N ARG A 120 -14.64 -2.18 6.09
CA ARG A 120 -13.64 -1.20 5.61
C ARG A 120 -14.22 -0.11 4.74
N LEU A 121 -15.28 -0.40 3.97
CA LEU A 121 -15.76 0.49 2.92
C LEU A 121 -17.07 1.21 3.27
N ARG A 122 -17.84 0.75 4.25
CA ARG A 122 -19.17 1.32 4.56
C ARG A 122 -19.16 2.18 5.82
N GLY A 123 -20.09 3.14 5.91
CA GLY A 123 -20.30 3.95 7.11
C GLY A 123 -19.58 5.30 7.14
N TRP A 124 -18.77 5.60 6.12
CA TRP A 124 -18.02 6.85 6.09
C TRP A 124 -18.88 8.10 5.84
N PRO A 125 -19.89 8.09 4.93
CA PRO A 125 -20.83 9.20 4.81
C PRO A 125 -21.63 9.47 6.10
N GLU A 126 -22.01 8.42 6.82
CA GLU A 126 -22.70 8.51 8.11
C GLU A 126 -21.80 9.16 9.17
N LEU A 127 -20.54 8.73 9.26
CA LEU A 127 -19.54 9.34 10.15
C LEU A 127 -19.29 10.80 9.79
N GLY A 128 -19.12 11.11 8.50
CA GLY A 128 -18.89 12.47 8.01
C GLY A 128 -20.05 13.42 8.36
N ARG A 129 -21.30 12.97 8.16
CA ARG A 129 -22.49 13.72 8.59
C ARG A 129 -22.53 13.94 10.10
N ALA A 130 -22.29 12.89 10.88
CA ALA A 130 -22.30 12.98 12.33
C ALA A 130 -21.24 13.95 12.87
N VAL A 131 -20.03 13.98 12.29
CA VAL A 131 -18.98 14.94 12.64
C VAL A 131 -19.37 16.35 12.21
N ARG A 132 -19.93 16.54 11.02
CA ARG A 132 -20.38 17.84 10.53
C ARG A 132 -21.46 18.45 11.43
N GLU A 133 -22.40 17.65 11.91
CA GLU A 133 -23.41 18.08 12.89
C GLU A 133 -22.76 18.61 14.17
N GLN A 134 -21.74 17.92 14.70
CA GLN A 134 -21.00 18.37 15.88
C GLN A 134 -20.14 19.62 15.61
N MET A 135 -19.65 19.82 14.38
CA MET A 135 -18.92 21.05 14.03
C MET A 135 -19.84 22.28 13.93
N ARG A 136 -21.13 22.09 13.62
CA ARG A 136 -22.10 23.18 13.47
C ARG A 136 -22.74 23.60 14.79
N SER A 137 -22.64 22.79 15.84
CA SER A 137 -23.23 23.09 17.15
C SER A 137 -22.46 24.11 17.98
N VAL A 138 -21.36 24.64 17.44
CA VAL A 138 -20.44 25.52 18.17
C VAL A 138 -20.10 26.80 17.39
N PRO A 139 -19.90 27.95 18.08
CA PRO A 139 -19.67 29.23 17.41
C PRO A 139 -18.37 29.30 16.60
N ARG A 140 -17.30 28.66 17.09
CA ARG A 140 -16.00 28.61 16.44
C ARG A 140 -15.72 27.17 16.00
N PRO A 141 -15.52 26.90 14.69
CA PRO A 141 -15.31 25.53 14.21
C PRO A 141 -14.05 24.91 14.84
N PRO A 142 -14.17 23.71 15.43
CA PRO A 142 -13.03 22.98 15.97
C PRO A 142 -12.19 22.43 14.82
N PHE A 143 -10.90 22.18 15.07
CA PHE A 143 -10.10 21.39 14.12
C PHE A 143 -10.45 19.90 14.26
N LEU A 144 -10.28 19.13 13.18
CA LEU A 144 -10.56 17.69 13.18
C LEU A 144 -9.28 16.89 13.34
N VAL A 145 -9.34 15.84 14.16
CA VAL A 145 -8.19 14.97 14.40
C VAL A 145 -8.60 13.52 14.61
N SER A 146 -7.75 12.58 14.20
CA SER A 146 -7.87 11.16 14.56
C SER A 146 -6.50 10.54 14.84
N ASP A 147 -6.45 9.45 15.61
CA ASP A 147 -5.25 8.63 15.84
C ASP A 147 -4.93 7.72 14.64
N ARG A 148 -5.92 7.41 13.79
CA ARG A 148 -5.76 6.48 12.66
C ARG A 148 -5.76 7.22 11.33
N TYR A 149 -4.74 6.93 10.51
CA TYR A 149 -4.61 7.46 9.14
C TYR A 149 -5.87 7.27 8.31
N GLN A 150 -6.46 6.07 8.37
CA GLN A 150 -7.67 5.76 7.60
C GLN A 150 -8.81 6.69 8.02
N ILE A 151 -9.09 6.81 9.31
CA ILE A 151 -10.18 7.69 9.79
C ILE A 151 -9.90 9.14 9.41
N ALA A 152 -8.68 9.65 9.63
CA ALA A 152 -8.32 11.01 9.27
C ALA A 152 -8.59 11.31 7.77
N SER A 153 -8.22 10.37 6.90
CA SER A 153 -8.40 10.51 5.44
C SER A 153 -9.86 10.44 5.02
N GLU A 154 -10.63 9.53 5.63
CA GLU A 154 -12.06 9.40 5.37
C GLU A 154 -12.84 10.62 5.90
N LEU A 155 -12.43 11.22 7.02
CA LEU A 155 -13.01 12.47 7.51
C LEU A 155 -12.73 13.64 6.56
N ALA A 156 -11.50 13.76 6.05
CA ALA A 156 -11.15 14.80 5.09
C ALA A 156 -11.97 14.67 3.79
N PHE A 157 -12.32 13.44 3.41
CA PHE A 157 -13.13 13.17 2.22
C PHE A 157 -14.64 13.34 2.45
N TYR A 158 -15.20 12.77 3.53
CA TYR A 158 -16.66 12.67 3.72
C TYR A 158 -17.27 13.77 4.59
N VAL A 159 -16.49 14.52 5.37
CA VAL A 159 -17.03 15.67 6.09
C VAL A 159 -17.30 16.79 5.07
N GLU A 160 -18.54 17.28 5.06
CA GLU A 160 -18.97 18.35 4.19
C GLU A 160 -18.07 19.59 4.35
N GLY A 161 -17.60 20.11 3.21
CA GLY A 161 -16.62 21.21 3.16
C GLY A 161 -15.16 20.77 3.10
N HIS A 162 -14.89 19.45 3.09
CA HIS A 162 -13.56 18.86 2.95
C HIS A 162 -12.50 19.52 3.84
N PRO A 163 -12.75 19.59 5.16
CA PRO A 163 -11.87 20.32 6.07
C PRO A 163 -10.49 19.68 6.14
N GLN A 164 -9.50 20.48 6.51
CA GLN A 164 -8.20 19.93 6.91
C GLN A 164 -8.38 19.08 8.17
N VAL A 165 -7.87 17.84 8.10
CA VAL A 165 -7.87 16.89 9.22
C VAL A 165 -6.43 16.61 9.61
N PHE A 166 -6.21 16.40 10.90
CA PHE A 166 -4.90 16.05 11.45
C PHE A 166 -4.87 14.59 11.87
N ASN A 167 -3.71 13.94 11.75
CA ASN A 167 -3.55 12.57 12.23
C ASN A 167 -2.53 12.51 13.36
N ALA A 168 -3.03 12.45 14.59
CA ALA A 168 -2.21 12.40 15.79
C ALA A 168 -1.29 11.16 15.76
N ASN A 169 0.00 11.39 15.94
CA ASN A 169 0.97 10.31 16.01
C ASN A 169 1.10 9.81 17.45
N LEU A 170 0.27 8.84 17.82
CA LEU A 170 0.28 8.22 19.15
C LEU A 170 1.24 7.01 19.24
N GLY A 171 2.34 7.03 18.48
CA GLY A 171 3.35 5.95 18.46
C GLY A 171 3.34 5.09 17.21
N ARG A 172 2.66 5.55 16.15
CA ARG A 172 2.66 4.90 14.84
C ARG A 172 3.92 5.27 14.04
N ARG A 173 4.14 4.52 12.96
CA ARG A 173 5.11 4.92 11.92
C ARG A 173 4.67 6.24 11.29
N MET A 174 5.64 7.03 10.86
CA MET A 174 5.41 8.30 10.18
C MET A 174 4.60 8.10 8.89
N ASN A 175 3.69 9.02 8.59
CA ASN A 175 2.88 9.07 7.38
C ASN A 175 2.83 10.52 6.84
N GLN A 176 2.06 10.74 5.78
CA GLN A 176 1.97 12.04 5.10
C GLN A 176 1.49 13.20 6.00
N TYR A 177 0.62 12.93 6.99
CA TYR A 177 0.12 13.97 7.88
C TYR A 177 1.22 14.55 8.79
N ASP A 178 2.24 13.76 9.12
CA ASP A 178 3.38 14.26 9.91
C ASP A 178 4.24 15.23 9.10
N LEU A 179 4.20 15.15 7.77
CA LEU A 179 4.97 16.02 6.89
C LEU A 179 4.31 17.39 6.71
N TRP A 180 2.98 17.45 6.83
CA TRP A 180 2.19 18.68 6.66
C TRP A 180 2.28 19.64 7.85
N GLY A 181 2.54 19.15 9.06
CA GLY A 181 2.71 20.00 10.23
C GLY A 181 1.42 20.74 10.64
N GLY A 182 1.56 21.96 11.15
CA GLY A 182 0.44 22.84 11.52
C GLY A 182 -0.07 22.69 12.97
N TRP A 183 0.50 21.78 13.77
CA TRP A 183 0.08 21.55 15.16
C TRP A 183 0.28 22.76 16.08
N ASP A 184 1.36 23.53 15.88
CA ASP A 184 1.66 24.68 16.73
C ASP A 184 0.63 25.80 16.59
N GLU A 185 0.04 25.95 15.41
CA GLU A 185 -1.04 26.92 15.11
C GLU A 185 -2.39 26.53 15.73
N LEU A 186 -2.51 25.28 16.22
CA LEU A 186 -3.72 24.78 16.85
C LEU A 186 -3.72 24.97 18.37
N ARG A 187 -2.60 25.38 18.97
CA ARG A 187 -2.54 25.65 20.42
C ARG A 187 -3.59 26.69 20.81
N GLY A 188 -4.30 26.47 21.92
CA GLY A 188 -5.38 27.37 22.33
C GLY A 188 -6.73 27.11 21.65
N ARG A 189 -6.81 26.18 20.68
CA ARG A 189 -8.05 25.88 19.94
C ARG A 189 -8.71 24.60 20.42
N ASP A 190 -10.03 24.55 20.25
CA ASP A 190 -10.81 23.34 20.44
C ASP A 190 -10.69 22.40 19.24
N GLY A 191 -10.73 21.09 19.52
CA GLY A 191 -10.62 20.04 18.54
C GLY A 191 -11.67 18.95 18.72
N LEU A 192 -12.18 18.42 17.61
CA LEU A 192 -12.98 17.20 17.58
C LEU A 192 -12.07 16.02 17.24
N PHE A 193 -11.92 15.11 18.19
CA PHE A 193 -11.13 13.91 18.03
C PHE A 193 -12.03 12.71 17.75
N VAL A 194 -11.74 11.99 16.67
CA VAL A 194 -12.51 10.79 16.27
C VAL A 194 -11.64 9.55 16.40
N THR A 195 -12.09 8.58 17.20
CA THR A 195 -11.42 7.27 17.36
C THR A 195 -12.29 6.13 16.84
N TYR A 196 -11.67 4.98 16.61
CA TYR A 196 -12.37 3.74 16.35
C TYR A 196 -12.84 3.08 17.66
N GLY A 197 -14.08 2.60 17.69
CA GLY A 197 -14.70 1.97 18.85
C GLY A 197 -15.50 2.94 19.70
N SER A 198 -15.99 2.45 20.85
CA SER A 198 -16.84 3.17 21.80
C SER A 198 -16.18 3.37 23.18
N GLY A 199 -14.87 3.10 23.29
CA GLY A 199 -14.13 3.12 24.56
C GLY A 199 -13.68 4.52 25.00
N GLU A 200 -12.78 4.55 25.99
CA GLU A 200 -12.14 5.77 26.49
C GLU A 200 -11.16 6.38 25.46
N PRO A 201 -10.96 7.71 25.48
CA PRO A 201 -9.96 8.35 24.64
C PRO A 201 -8.55 7.85 25.00
N PRO A 202 -7.61 7.75 24.03
CA PRO A 202 -6.21 7.46 24.32
C PRO A 202 -5.65 8.40 25.39
N GLY A 203 -4.84 7.89 26.33
CA GLY A 203 -4.31 8.71 27.44
C GLY A 203 -3.56 9.96 26.95
N GLU A 204 -2.79 9.82 25.87
CA GLU A 204 -2.08 10.93 25.25
C GLU A 204 -2.99 11.99 24.64
N LEU A 205 -4.17 11.59 24.13
CA LEU A 205 -5.19 12.53 23.69
C LEU A 205 -5.72 13.31 24.88
N ARG A 206 -6.06 12.61 25.97
CA ARG A 206 -6.57 13.25 27.19
C ARG A 206 -5.59 14.27 27.76
N SER A 207 -4.28 14.00 27.68
CA SER A 207 -3.23 14.91 28.15
C SER A 207 -2.94 16.08 27.20
N ALA A 208 -3.35 16.00 25.93
CA ALA A 208 -3.07 17.04 24.93
C ALA A 208 -4.08 18.20 24.94
N PHE A 209 -5.15 18.09 25.72
CA PHE A 209 -6.19 19.10 25.87
C PHE A 209 -6.40 19.41 27.36
N GLN A 210 -6.89 20.60 27.66
CA GLN A 210 -7.23 20.97 29.04
C GLN A 210 -8.39 20.11 29.57
N GLN A 211 -9.38 19.84 28.72
CA GLN A 211 -10.53 19.00 29.03
C GLN A 211 -10.91 18.17 27.81
N VAL A 212 -11.26 16.91 28.02
CA VAL A 212 -11.78 16.02 26.98
C VAL A 212 -13.09 15.41 27.46
N GLU A 213 -14.14 15.54 26.66
CA GLU A 213 -15.45 14.93 26.90
C GLU A 213 -15.90 14.12 25.68
N GLN A 214 -16.51 12.96 25.91
CA GLN A 214 -17.09 12.18 24.82
C GLN A 214 -18.45 12.74 24.46
N VAL A 215 -18.57 13.31 23.27
CA VAL A 215 -19.80 13.99 22.83
C VAL A 215 -20.76 13.05 22.10
N ARG A 216 -20.24 12.05 21.38
CA ARG A 216 -21.08 11.12 20.61
C ARG A 216 -20.39 9.81 20.33
N VAL A 217 -21.16 8.71 20.36
CA VAL A 217 -20.79 7.45 19.71
C VAL A 217 -21.61 7.32 18.43
N VAL A 218 -20.93 7.08 17.32
CA VAL A 218 -21.53 6.86 16.01
C VAL A 218 -21.44 5.37 15.69
N SER A 219 -22.55 4.66 15.86
CA SER A 219 -22.65 3.24 15.50
C SER A 219 -23.02 3.09 14.03
N ILE A 220 -22.13 2.48 13.26
CA ILE A 220 -22.41 2.10 11.88
C ILE A 220 -23.11 0.75 11.90
N VAL A 221 -24.36 0.74 11.47
CA VAL A 221 -25.17 -0.46 11.34
C VAL A 221 -25.29 -0.83 9.87
N HIS A 222 -25.09 -2.11 9.56
CA HIS A 222 -25.33 -2.65 8.24
C HIS A 222 -26.23 -3.89 8.36
N ARG A 223 -27.39 -3.87 7.70
CA ARG A 223 -28.38 -4.99 7.72
C ARG A 223 -28.87 -5.35 9.12
N GLY A 224 -29.10 -4.33 9.96
CA GLY A 224 -29.50 -4.51 11.35
C GLY A 224 -28.41 -5.10 12.26
N GLN A 225 -27.17 -5.27 11.75
CA GLN A 225 -26.03 -5.75 12.52
C GLN A 225 -25.05 -4.60 12.77
N PRO A 226 -24.52 -4.46 13.99
CA PRO A 226 -23.49 -3.47 14.28
C PRO A 226 -22.21 -3.84 13.53
N LEU A 227 -21.70 -2.91 12.72
CA LEU A 227 -20.49 -3.11 11.93
C LEU A 227 -19.26 -2.62 12.69
N ARG A 228 -19.34 -1.41 13.24
CA ARG A 228 -18.31 -0.72 14.02
C ARG A 228 -18.86 0.54 14.64
N ASP A 229 -18.23 0.97 15.72
CA ASP A 229 -18.50 2.24 16.36
C ASP A 229 -17.34 3.21 16.14
N PHE A 230 -17.64 4.50 16.22
CA PHE A 230 -16.66 5.57 16.33
C PHE A 230 -17.04 6.48 17.49
N SER A 231 -16.07 6.84 18.32
CA SER A 231 -16.27 7.85 19.35
C SER A 231 -15.78 9.20 18.85
N ILE A 232 -16.58 10.22 19.11
CA ILE A 232 -16.25 11.62 18.89
C ILE A 232 -16.06 12.24 20.28
N TYR A 233 -14.88 12.82 20.50
CA TYR A 233 -14.54 13.57 21.71
C TYR A 233 -14.36 15.04 21.37
N TRP A 234 -14.83 15.89 22.27
CA TRP A 234 -14.55 17.31 22.27
C TRP A 234 -13.38 17.59 23.20
N GLY A 235 -12.26 18.01 22.62
CA GLY A 235 -11.09 18.48 23.34
C GLY A 235 -11.10 20.01 23.42
N ARG A 236 -11.14 20.57 24.62
CA ARG A 236 -11.05 22.01 24.87
C ARG A 236 -9.61 22.43 25.08
N ASP A 237 -9.26 23.57 24.49
CA ASP A 237 -7.96 24.24 24.67
C ASP A 237 -6.76 23.29 24.47
N PHE A 238 -6.43 23.03 23.20
CA PHE A 238 -5.31 22.16 22.81
C PHE A 238 -3.97 22.71 23.31
N GLN A 239 -3.25 21.89 24.08
CA GLN A 239 -1.96 22.21 24.69
C GLN A 239 -0.76 21.68 23.90
N GLY A 240 -1.01 20.85 22.87
CA GLY A 240 0.03 20.15 22.11
C GLY A 240 0.22 18.71 22.57
N PHE A 241 0.71 17.86 21.67
CA PHE A 241 1.16 16.52 22.01
C PHE A 241 2.59 16.55 22.57
N PRO A 242 2.96 15.64 23.49
CA PRO A 242 4.33 15.55 23.96
C PRO A 242 5.30 15.30 22.79
N PRO A 243 6.47 15.96 22.76
CA PRO A 243 7.43 15.80 21.69
C PRO A 243 7.93 14.35 21.64
N ARG A 244 7.92 13.76 20.45
CA ARG A 244 8.49 12.44 20.21
C ARG A 244 9.84 12.57 19.51
N PRO A 245 10.79 11.65 19.72
CA PRO A 245 12.13 11.71 19.14
C PRO A 245 12.20 11.75 17.60
N PHE A 246 11.07 11.55 16.91
CA PHE A 246 10.97 11.64 15.45
C PHE A 246 10.13 12.81 14.91
N THR A 247 9.43 13.57 15.75
CA THR A 247 8.52 14.66 15.32
C THR A 247 9.18 16.03 15.30
N ASP A 248 10.40 16.18 15.82
CA ASP A 248 11.08 17.46 15.83
C ASP A 248 11.92 17.64 14.54
N ARG A 249 11.42 18.50 13.64
CA ARG A 249 12.16 19.00 12.47
C ARG A 249 13.04 20.21 12.81
N THR A 250 12.75 20.90 13.91
CA THR A 250 13.43 22.14 14.30
C THR A 250 14.75 21.91 15.03
N SER A 251 14.98 20.73 15.61
CA SER A 251 16.26 20.39 16.27
C SER A 251 17.31 19.71 15.40
N ARG A 252 17.06 19.44 14.10
CA ARG A 252 17.99 18.70 13.22
C ARG A 252 18.72 19.54 12.18
N VAL A 253 19.27 20.68 12.60
CA VAL A 253 20.48 21.25 11.97
C VAL A 253 21.74 20.96 12.80
N GLY A 254 21.60 20.44 14.02
CA GLY A 254 22.72 19.97 14.84
C GLY A 254 22.95 18.46 14.68
N GLU A 255 24.06 18.11 14.02
CA GLU A 255 24.85 16.90 14.23
C GLU A 255 24.09 15.59 14.54
N TYR A 256 23.78 14.82 13.50
CA TYR A 256 23.36 13.42 13.66
C TYR A 256 24.53 12.59 14.21
N LYS A 257 24.69 12.52 15.54
CA LYS A 257 25.54 11.50 16.18
C LYS A 257 24.86 10.14 16.01
N ARG A 258 25.43 9.31 15.12
CA ARG A 258 25.02 7.92 14.95
C ARG A 258 25.01 7.24 16.34
N PRO A 259 23.94 6.53 16.73
CA PRO A 259 23.99 5.70 17.92
C PRO A 259 25.10 4.65 17.76
N PRO A 260 25.83 4.28 18.83
CA PRO A 260 26.88 3.29 18.73
C PRO A 260 26.28 1.97 18.23
N MET A 261 26.79 1.48 17.11
CA MET A 261 26.44 0.15 16.60
C MET A 261 26.75 -0.88 17.69
N LYS A 262 25.70 -1.49 18.26
CA LYS A 262 25.87 -2.78 18.93
C LYS A 262 26.38 -3.77 17.87
N ARG A 263 27.65 -4.15 17.96
CA ARG A 263 28.18 -5.31 17.25
C ARG A 263 27.50 -6.56 17.83
N GLU A 264 26.33 -6.91 17.31
CA GLU A 264 25.86 -8.28 17.43
C GLU A 264 26.62 -9.12 16.41
N SER A 265 27.72 -9.72 16.85
CA SER A 265 28.44 -10.76 16.13
C SER A 265 27.59 -12.03 16.15
N ARG A 266 26.64 -12.15 15.22
CA ARG A 266 26.14 -13.47 14.79
C ARG A 266 26.91 -13.85 13.53
N PRO A 267 27.66 -14.96 13.50
CA PRO A 267 28.30 -15.40 12.28
C PRO A 267 27.21 -15.76 11.26
N CYS A 268 27.24 -15.10 10.11
CA CYS A 268 26.44 -15.47 8.95
C CYS A 268 26.94 -16.83 8.47
N PRO A 269 26.08 -17.83 8.20
CA PRO A 269 26.54 -19.06 7.57
C PRO A 269 26.98 -18.73 6.13
N SER A 270 28.28 -18.65 5.93
CA SER A 270 28.92 -18.52 4.63
C SER A 270 28.59 -19.74 3.77
N GLY A 271 27.86 -19.53 2.68
CA GLY A 271 27.61 -20.59 1.69
C GLY A 271 26.29 -20.49 0.92
N PHE A 272 25.37 -19.59 1.29
CA PHE A 272 24.07 -19.51 0.60
C PHE A 272 24.13 -18.72 -0.72
N LEU A 273 24.99 -17.70 -0.83
CA LEU A 273 25.09 -16.87 -2.03
C LEU A 273 25.99 -17.47 -3.13
N ASP A 274 27.00 -18.28 -2.76
CA ASP A 274 27.89 -18.93 -3.74
C ASP A 274 27.22 -20.05 -4.54
N ARG A 275 26.07 -20.57 -4.08
CA ARG A 275 25.28 -21.57 -4.83
C ARG A 275 24.37 -20.98 -5.89
N ILE A 276 24.12 -19.68 -5.88
CA ILE A 276 23.13 -19.03 -6.77
C ILE A 276 23.81 -18.39 -8.00
N ILE A 277 25.08 -18.01 -7.90
CA ILE A 277 25.77 -17.27 -8.97
C ILE A 277 27.05 -17.99 -9.38
N GLY A 278 26.89 -19.13 -10.05
CA GLY A 278 27.98 -19.80 -10.75
C GLY A 278 28.06 -19.32 -12.20
N VAL A 279 28.74 -18.19 -12.46
CA VAL A 279 29.19 -17.81 -13.81
C VAL A 279 30.70 -17.63 -13.77
N HIS A 280 31.39 -18.49 -14.53
CA HIS A 280 32.82 -18.49 -14.78
C HIS A 280 33.33 -17.14 -15.29
N LEU A 281 34.27 -16.53 -14.56
CA LEU A 281 35.28 -15.64 -15.13
C LEU A 281 36.64 -16.04 -14.54
N ARG A 282 37.42 -16.82 -15.30
CA ARG A 282 38.84 -17.06 -15.06
C ARG A 282 39.65 -16.33 -16.13
N SER A 283 40.78 -15.79 -15.67
CA SER A 283 41.91 -15.21 -16.44
C SER A 283 41.60 -13.81 -16.99
N SER A 284 42.38 -12.77 -16.72
CA SER A 284 43.83 -12.73 -16.57
C SER A 284 44.27 -11.58 -15.64
N ALA A 285 45.19 -11.87 -14.72
CA ALA A 285 45.95 -10.85 -13.98
C ALA A 285 47.42 -11.30 -13.91
N VAL A 286 48.26 -10.64 -14.71
CA VAL A 286 49.72 -10.60 -14.69
C VAL A 286 50.03 -9.22 -15.32
N ALA A 287 50.79 -8.28 -14.79
CA ALA A 287 51.72 -8.22 -13.67
C ALA A 287 52.09 -6.74 -13.39
N LEU A 288 52.53 -6.47 -12.14
CA LEU A 288 53.63 -5.58 -11.70
C LEU A 288 53.49 -4.06 -12.02
N SER A 289 53.30 -3.18 -11.03
CA SER A 289 54.21 -2.72 -9.96
C SER A 289 55.01 -1.45 -10.32
N SER A 290 55.00 -0.50 -9.38
CA SER A 290 55.91 0.65 -9.13
C SER A 290 55.69 1.99 -9.85
N ALA A 291 55.70 3.05 -9.01
CA ALA A 291 55.40 4.49 -9.15
C ALA A 291 56.47 5.28 -9.98
N PRO A 292 56.47 6.65 -10.14
CA PRO A 292 55.76 7.74 -9.41
C PRO A 292 55.24 8.91 -10.34
N PRO A 293 54.82 10.10 -9.82
CA PRO A 293 53.87 10.99 -10.49
C PRO A 293 54.52 12.04 -11.41
N GLY A 294 53.86 12.36 -12.53
CA GLY A 294 54.33 13.33 -13.53
C GLY A 294 53.25 14.32 -13.97
N ARG A 295 53.45 15.58 -13.54
CA ARG A 295 52.92 16.88 -13.99
C ARG A 295 52.02 16.99 -15.24
N ILE A 296 51.04 17.87 -15.03
CA ILE A 296 50.30 18.75 -15.95
C ILE A 296 51.18 19.42 -17.04
N ARG A 297 50.71 19.37 -18.29
CA ARG A 297 50.65 20.39 -19.38
C ARG A 297 49.77 19.74 -20.48
N GLY A 298 48.75 20.36 -21.08
CA GLY A 298 48.68 21.73 -21.57
C GLY A 298 49.09 21.73 -23.05
N ASP A 299 48.14 21.37 -23.92
CA ASP A 299 47.79 21.99 -25.21
C ASP A 299 46.59 21.25 -25.83
#